data_AF-A0A1E7YSD5-F1
#
_entry.id   AF-A0A1E7YSD5-F1
#
_cell.length_a   1.000
_cell.length_b   1.000
_cell.length_c   1.000
_cell.angle_alpha   90.00
_cell.angle_beta   90.00
_cell.angle_gamma   90.00
#
_symmetry.space_group_name_H-M   'P 1'
#
loop_
_entity.id
_entity.type
_entity.pdbx_description
1 polymer ?
#
loop_
_entity_poly.entity_id
_entity_poly.type
_entity_poly.pdbx_seq_one_letter_code
_entity_poly.pdbx_strand_id
1 'polypeptide(L)' 'MERLHGAPVMATDLRASACLVLAGLVAEGETLIDRIYHLDRGYEVIEEKLSVLGADIQRVRASRSVA' A
#
# COMPACT_ATOMS: atom_id res chain seq x y z
N MET A 1 -0.73 -22.30 -10.54
CA MET A 1 -1.43 -21.00 -10.49
C MET A 1 -0.47 -20.03 -9.83
N GLU A 2 -0.11 -18.96 -10.52
CA GLU A 2 0.80 -17.94 -9.97
C GLU A 2 0.06 -17.13 -8.91
N ARG A 3 0.75 -16.85 -7.80
CA ARG A 3 0.22 -16.06 -6.68
C ARG A 3 1.08 -14.81 -6.54
N LEU A 4 0.44 -13.70 -6.20
CA LEU A 4 1.14 -12.49 -5.81
C LEU A 4 1.74 -12.70 -4.43
N HIS A 5 2.98 -12.26 -4.24
CA HIS A 5 3.65 -12.26 -2.95
C HIS A 5 3.93 -10.82 -2.54
N GLY A 6 3.73 -10.53 -1.26
CA GLY A 6 4.02 -9.23 -0.70
C GLY A 6 5.50 -8.88 -0.83
N ALA A 7 5.77 -7.64 -1.19
CA ALA A 7 7.13 -7.12 -1.34
C ALA A 7 7.18 -5.61 -1.05
N PRO A 8 8.36 -5.08 -0.71
CA PRO A 8 8.59 -3.64 -0.73
C PRO A 8 8.51 -3.12 -2.18
N VAL A 9 7.63 -2.16 -2.42
CA VAL A 9 7.39 -1.55 -3.73
C VAL A 9 7.31 -0.03 -3.60
N MET A 10 7.54 0.67 -4.71
CA MET A 10 7.46 2.14 -4.75
C MET A 10 6.32 2.60 -5.65
N ALA A 11 5.50 3.51 -5.14
CA ALA A 11 4.53 4.22 -5.96
C ALA A 11 5.24 5.13 -6.98
N THR A 12 4.86 5.00 -8.26
CA THR A 12 5.40 5.79 -9.38
C THR A 12 4.47 6.90 -9.86
N ASP A 13 3.18 6.73 -9.65
CA ASP A 13 2.14 7.66 -10.10
C ASP A 13 0.83 7.46 -9.33
N LEU A 14 -0.13 8.35 -9.58
CA LEU A 14 -1.40 8.37 -8.86
C LEU A 14 -2.21 7.08 -9.05
N ARG A 15 -2.32 6.54 -10.26
CA ARG A 15 -3.20 5.39 -10.51
C ARG A 15 -2.50 4.07 -10.20
N ALA A 16 -1.23 3.94 -10.57
CA ALA A 16 -0.45 2.75 -10.24
C ALA A 16 -0.33 2.56 -8.72
N SER A 17 -0.22 3.63 -7.94
CA SER A 17 -0.18 3.51 -6.47
C SER A 17 -1.45 2.86 -5.90
N ALA A 18 -2.64 3.21 -6.40
CA ALA A 18 -3.88 2.54 -6.01
C ALA A 18 -3.92 1.07 -6.47
N CYS A 19 -3.40 0.77 -7.67
CA CYS A 19 -3.27 -0.61 -8.13
C CYS A 19 -2.35 -1.44 -7.22
N LEU A 20 -1.24 -0.87 -6.74
CA LEU A 20 -0.34 -1.53 -5.79
C LEU A 20 -1.01 -1.82 -4.46
N VAL A 21 -1.86 -0.90 -3.95
CA VAL A 21 -2.67 -1.14 -2.74
C VAL A 21 -3.56 -2.37 -2.95
N LEU A 22 -4.31 -2.41 -4.05
CA LEU A 22 -5.19 -3.53 -4.35
C LEU A 22 -4.42 -4.84 -4.56
N ALA A 23 -3.27 -4.79 -5.22
CA ALA A 23 -2.40 -5.95 -5.41
C ALA A 23 -1.88 -6.47 -4.05
N GLY A 24 -1.49 -5.57 -3.15
CA GLY A 24 -1.04 -5.92 -1.80
C GLY A 24 -2.12 -6.58 -0.95
N LEU A 25 -3.38 -6.14 -1.08
CA LEU A 25 -4.51 -6.76 -0.37
C LEU A 25 -4.82 -8.20 -0.81
N VAL A 26 -4.40 -8.60 -2.02
CA VAL A 26 -4.59 -9.96 -2.56
C VAL A 26 -3.32 -10.81 -2.45
N ALA A 27 -2.17 -10.19 -2.16
CA ALA A 27 -0.89 -10.87 -2.10
C ALA A 27 -0.73 -11.72 -0.82
N GLU A 28 0.03 -12.81 -0.93
CA GLU A 28 0.45 -13.59 0.23
C GLU A 28 1.60 -12.87 0.95
N GLY A 29 1.44 -12.60 2.24
CA GLY A 29 2.44 -11.91 3.06
C GLY A 29 2.21 -10.39 3.12
N GLU A 30 3.26 -9.64 3.44
CA GLU A 30 3.18 -8.20 3.69
C GLU A 30 3.68 -7.39 2.49
N THR A 31 2.91 -6.40 2.05
CA THR A 31 3.33 -5.44 1.02
C THR A 31 3.59 -4.09 1.65
N LEU A 32 4.82 -3.59 1.54
CA LEU A 32 5.19 -2.25 1.97
C LEU A 32 5.22 -1.31 0.77
N ILE A 33 4.39 -0.28 0.76
CA ILE A 33 4.31 0.68 -0.35
C ILE A 33 4.95 2.00 0.08
N ASP A 34 6.09 2.33 -0.52
CA ASP A 34 6.79 3.60 -0.32
C ASP A 34 6.34 4.68 -1.31
N ARG A 35 6.71 5.94 -1.00
CA ARG A 35 6.42 7.13 -1.83
C ARG A 35 4.93 7.38 -2.07
N ILE A 36 4.11 7.14 -1.04
CA ILE A 36 2.65 7.29 -1.08
C ILE A 36 2.14 8.72 -1.35
N TYR A 37 3.00 9.74 -1.45
CA TYR A 37 2.62 11.09 -1.86
C TYR A 37 1.96 11.11 -3.26
N HIS A 38 2.24 10.12 -4.12
CA HIS A 38 1.53 9.97 -5.40
C HIS A 38 0.06 9.59 -5.21
N LEU A 39 -0.25 8.77 -4.21
CA LEU A 39 -1.59 8.32 -3.85
C LEU A 39 -2.41 9.49 -3.26
N ASP A 40 -1.79 10.24 -2.35
CA ASP A 40 -2.39 11.38 -1.65
C ASP A 40 -2.87 12.50 -2.60
N ARG A 41 -2.30 12.58 -3.81
CA ARG A 41 -2.67 13.59 -4.82
C ARG A 41 -4.06 13.39 -5.43
N GLY A 42 -4.67 12.23 -5.26
CA GLY A 42 -5.98 11.94 -5.86
C GLY A 42 -6.82 10.92 -5.10
N TYR A 43 -6.29 10.36 -4.01
CA TYR A 43 -7.04 9.52 -3.08
C TYR A 43 -6.89 10.08 -1.68
N GLU A 44 -8.00 10.50 -1.11
CA GLU A 44 -8.07 11.04 0.24
C GLU A 44 -8.26 9.88 1.22
N VAL A 45 -7.28 9.67 2.11
CA VAL A 45 -7.26 8.68 3.21
C VAL A 45 -7.80 7.29 2.79
N ILE A 46 -7.31 6.77 1.67
CA ILE A 46 -7.80 5.50 1.11
C ILE A 46 -7.57 4.32 2.05
N GLU A 47 -6.49 4.33 2.82
CA GLU A 47 -6.20 3.33 3.84
C GLU A 47 -7.29 3.26 4.92
N GLU A 48 -7.80 4.41 5.37
CA GLU A 48 -8.85 4.46 6.38
C GLU A 48 -10.16 3.96 5.79
N LYS A 49 -10.50 4.42 4.58
CA LYS A 49 -11.72 4.02 3.87
C LYS A 49 -11.73 2.51 3.60
N LEU A 50 -10.61 1.93 3.20
CA LEU A 50 -10.49 0.48 2.97
C LEU A 50 -10.47 -0.30 4.28
N SER A 51 -9.82 0.20 5.34
CA SER A 51 -9.83 -0.42 6.66
C SER A 51 -11.24 -0.50 7.25
N VAL A 52 -12.06 0.55 7.08
CA VAL A 52 -13.48 0.55 7.47
C VAL A 52 -14.29 -0.52 6.73
N LEU A 53 -13.88 -0.87 5.50
CA LEU A 53 -14.49 -1.95 4.72
C LEU A 53 -13.94 -3.34 5.08
N GLY A 54 -13.00 -3.44 6.03
CA GLY A 54 -12.42 -4.70 6.51
C GLY A 54 -11.09 -5.08 5.86
N ALA A 55 -10.44 -4.17 5.13
CA ALA A 55 -9.11 -4.42 4.60
C ALA A 55 -8.04 -4.36 5.71
N ASP A 56 -7.10 -5.30 5.70
CA ASP A 56 -5.90 -5.25 6.54
C ASP A 56 -4.86 -4.32 5.89
N ILE A 57 -4.95 -3.03 6.23
CA ILE A 57 -4.10 -1.98 5.70
C ILE A 57 -3.88 -0.90 6.76
N GLN A 58 -2.66 -0.37 6.82
CA GLN A 58 -2.30 0.70 7.74
C GLN A 58 -1.29 1.65 7.10
N ARG A 59 -1.45 2.95 7.35
CA ARG A 59 -0.39 3.93 7.04
C ARG A 59 0.59 3.98 8.20
N VAL A 60 1.81 3.53 7.95
CA VAL A 60 2.91 3.61 8.92
C VAL A 60 3.79 4.82 8.62
N ARG A 61 4.21 5.55 9.66
CA ARG A 61 5.33 6.49 9.52
C ARG A 61 6.61 5.68 9.51
N ALA A 62 7.55 6.04 8.64
CA ALA A 62 8.88 5.44 8.67
C ALA A 62 9.49 5.64 10.06
N SER A 63 9.46 4.61 10.90
CA SER A 63 10.32 4.55 12.07
C SER A 63 11.70 4.19 11.52
N ARG A 64 12.65 5.10 11.75
CA ARG A 64 14.06 4.83 11.47
C ARG A 64 14.45 3.62 12.32
N SER A 65 14.49 2.44 11.72
CA SER A 65 15.18 1.30 12.33
C SER A 65 16.66 1.67 12.31
N VAL A 66 17.15 2.10 13.47
CA VAL A 66 18.57 2.35 13.70
C VAL A 66 19.19 0.96 13.80
N ALA A 67 19.83 0.53 12.71
CA ALA A 67 20.89 -0.46 12.80
C ALA A 67 22.14 0.21 13.37
#